data_AF-A0A1A9ACC2-F1
#
_entry.id   AF-A0A1A9ACC2-F1
#
_cell.length_a   1.000
_cell.length_b   1.000
_cell.length_c   1.000
_cell.angle_alpha   90.00
_cell.angle_beta   90.00
_cell.angle_gamma   90.00
#
_symmetry.space_group_name_H-M   'P 1'
#
loop_
_entity.id
_entity.type
_entity.pdbx_description
1 polymer ?
#
loop_
_entity_poly.entity_id
_entity_poly.type
_entity_poly.pdbx_seq_one_letter_code
_entity_poly.pdbx_strand_id
1 'polypeptide(L)'
;MQWQWENQIITLSKIHRNFFEYEDLINQDIMYNTHFCYIEKNDAMNYNIQFSNLCNKFVKFFEKLRTKNQYDSTKYRKYREYMNYWVAYKLRVSGLPDSLNPKFYELLKNNYRECAPGGALYNKIYQIQDKNFNNMDIIFILYRIYSELKANYDSVCQKFYD
;
A
#
# COMPACT_ATOMS: atom_id res chain seq x y z
N MET A 1 -10.54 23.33 -22.23
CA MET A 1 -10.77 22.76 -20.87
C MET A 1 -10.74 21.23 -20.82
N GLN A 2 -10.63 20.50 -21.93
CA GLN A 2 -10.61 19.02 -21.93
C GLN A 2 -9.25 18.42 -21.50
N TRP A 3 -8.15 19.15 -21.75
CA TRP A 3 -6.76 18.73 -21.50
C TRP A 3 -6.30 18.68 -20.03
N GLN A 4 -7.08 19.19 -19.07
CA GLN A 4 -6.70 19.19 -17.64
C GLN A 4 -7.15 17.93 -16.88
N TRP A 5 -8.21 17.25 -17.33
CA TRP A 5 -8.72 16.03 -16.71
C TRP A 5 -7.89 14.79 -17.07
N GLU A 6 -7.45 14.70 -18.33
CA GLU A 6 -6.64 13.58 -18.82
C GLU A 6 -5.28 13.51 -18.11
N ASN A 7 -4.64 14.64 -17.83
CA ASN A 7 -3.35 14.67 -17.13
C ASN A 7 -3.43 14.24 -15.66
N GLN A 8 -4.54 14.53 -14.96
CA GLN A 8 -4.76 14.01 -13.61
C GLN A 8 -4.97 12.49 -13.61
N ILE A 9 -5.72 11.97 -14.57
CA ILE A 9 -6.00 10.53 -14.72
C ILE A 9 -4.74 9.76 -15.15
N ILE A 10 -3.92 10.32 -16.05
CA ILE A 10 -2.63 9.73 -16.48
C ILE A 10 -1.62 9.69 -15.34
N THR A 11 -1.58 10.74 -14.52
CA THR A 11 -0.68 10.79 -13.35
C THR A 11 -1.13 9.82 -12.26
N LEU A 12 -2.44 9.69 -12.03
CA LEU A 12 -2.99 8.71 -11.10
C LEU A 12 -2.74 7.27 -11.58
N SER A 13 -2.97 6.96 -12.86
CA SER A 13 -2.76 5.62 -13.44
C SER A 13 -1.29 5.18 -13.47
N LYS A 14 -0.35 6.07 -13.81
CA LYS A 14 1.10 5.75 -13.72
C LYS A 14 1.55 5.47 -12.29
N ILE A 15 1.03 6.22 -11.32
CA ILE A 15 1.33 6.01 -9.90
C ILE A 15 0.69 4.70 -9.41
N HIS A 16 -0.48 4.33 -9.93
CA HIS A 16 -1.24 3.14 -9.54
C HIS A 16 -0.69 1.82 -10.09
N ARG A 17 -0.35 1.76 -11.40
CA ARG A 17 0.28 0.57 -12.01
C ARG A 17 1.54 0.19 -11.23
N ASN A 18 2.33 1.21 -10.90
CA ASN A 18 3.49 1.09 -10.03
C ASN A 18 3.15 0.44 -8.68
N PHE A 19 2.08 0.86 -7.99
CA PHE A 19 1.77 0.33 -6.65
C PHE A 19 1.40 -1.17 -6.64
N PHE A 20 0.60 -1.64 -7.60
CA PHE A 20 0.23 -3.05 -7.68
C PHE A 20 1.40 -3.93 -8.14
N GLU A 21 2.14 -3.50 -9.17
CA GLU A 21 3.37 -4.17 -9.58
C GLU A 21 4.37 -4.24 -8.41
N TYR A 22 4.44 -3.22 -7.55
CA TYR A 22 5.35 -3.23 -6.42
C TYR A 22 5.00 -4.24 -5.35
N GLU A 23 3.71 -4.49 -5.13
CA GLU A 23 3.24 -5.55 -4.23
C GLU A 23 3.59 -6.94 -4.77
N ASP A 24 3.34 -7.19 -6.06
CA ASP A 24 3.64 -8.48 -6.70
C ASP A 24 5.16 -8.75 -6.73
N LEU A 25 5.97 -7.69 -6.77
CA LEU A 25 7.43 -7.74 -6.73
C LEU A 25 8.01 -7.74 -5.30
N ILE A 26 7.21 -7.86 -4.24
CA ILE A 26 7.73 -8.04 -2.87
C ILE A 26 8.10 -9.52 -2.69
N ASN A 27 9.34 -9.88 -3.06
CA ASN A 27 9.90 -11.19 -2.70
C ASN A 27 9.96 -11.36 -1.17
N GLN A 28 9.62 -12.55 -0.70
CA GLN A 28 9.62 -12.89 0.72
C GLN A 28 11.03 -12.84 1.34
N ASP A 29 12.10 -12.89 0.53
CA ASP A 29 13.47 -13.13 0.98
C ASP A 29 14.28 -11.94 1.51
N ILE A 30 13.79 -10.69 1.42
CA ILE A 30 14.54 -9.57 2.01
C ILE A 30 14.18 -9.45 3.50
N MET A 31 15.10 -9.78 4.39
CA MET A 31 14.91 -9.68 5.84
C MET A 31 15.05 -8.22 6.28
N TYR A 32 13.95 -7.46 6.31
CA TYR A 32 13.93 -6.14 6.92
C TYR A 32 13.71 -6.23 8.43
N ASN A 33 14.26 -5.23 9.13
CA ASN A 33 14.41 -5.12 10.58
C ASN A 33 13.27 -5.77 11.38
N THR A 34 13.52 -6.98 11.90
CA THR A 34 12.56 -7.82 12.63
C THR A 34 12.00 -7.15 13.89
N HIS A 35 12.65 -6.07 14.36
CA HIS A 35 12.22 -5.25 15.49
C HIS A 35 10.94 -4.45 15.22
N PHE A 36 10.70 -3.95 14.00
CA PHE A 36 9.51 -3.13 13.71
C PHE A 36 8.22 -3.92 13.94
N CYS A 37 8.22 -5.18 13.51
CA CYS A 37 7.07 -6.08 13.57
C CYS A 37 7.09 -7.02 14.77
N TYR A 38 8.01 -6.79 15.71
CA TYR A 38 8.07 -7.51 16.95
C TYR A 38 6.93 -7.04 17.86
N ILE A 39 6.17 -8.00 18.36
CA ILE A 39 5.15 -7.80 19.38
C ILE A 39 5.63 -8.66 20.55
N GLU A 40 5.75 -8.06 21.74
CA GLU A 40 6.04 -8.85 22.93
C GLU A 40 5.01 -9.99 23.05
N LYS A 41 5.50 -11.22 23.22
CA LYS A 41 4.68 -12.42 23.26
C LYS A 41 3.65 -12.29 24.39
N ASN A 42 2.38 -12.09 24.05
CA ASN A 42 1.27 -12.46 24.93
C ASN A 42 0.12 -13.15 24.16
N ASP A 43 -0.32 -14.27 24.74
CA ASP A 43 -1.46 -15.20 24.53
C ASP A 43 -2.00 -15.60 23.15
N ALA A 44 -1.54 -15.02 22.05
CA ALA A 44 -2.12 -15.28 20.72
C ALA A 44 -1.10 -15.80 19.70
N MET A 45 -0.44 -16.93 20.01
CA MET A 45 0.65 -17.50 19.19
C MET A 45 0.36 -17.60 17.68
N ASN A 46 -0.89 -17.86 17.27
CA ASN A 46 -1.22 -18.04 15.85
C ASN A 46 -1.51 -16.70 15.13
N TYR A 47 -2.17 -15.74 15.80
CA TYR A 47 -2.37 -14.41 15.24
C TYR A 47 -1.05 -13.66 15.09
N ASN A 48 -0.08 -13.91 15.97
CA ASN A 48 1.24 -13.30 15.89
C ASN A 48 1.93 -13.58 14.55
N ILE A 49 1.82 -14.78 13.97
CA ILE A 49 2.48 -15.09 12.70
C ILE A 49 1.84 -14.32 11.53
N GLN A 50 0.52 -14.39 11.38
CA GLN A 50 -0.18 -13.69 10.29
C GLN A 50 -0.05 -12.17 10.41
N PHE A 51 -0.14 -11.67 11.65
CA PHE A 51 0.01 -10.26 11.96
C PHE A 51 1.45 -9.77 11.70
N SER A 52 2.47 -10.48 12.17
CA SER A 52 3.87 -10.15 11.87
C SER A 52 4.17 -10.27 10.39
N ASN A 53 3.60 -11.24 9.67
CA ASN A 53 3.74 -11.36 8.22
C ASN A 53 3.13 -10.16 7.49
N LEU A 54 1.92 -9.73 7.88
CA LEU A 54 1.29 -8.55 7.31
C LEU A 54 2.10 -7.27 7.61
N CYS A 55 2.60 -7.14 8.83
CA CYS A 55 3.49 -6.04 9.21
C CYS A 55 4.79 -6.04 8.40
N ASN A 56 5.44 -7.20 8.22
CA ASN A 56 6.67 -7.29 7.44
C ASN A 56 6.43 -6.91 5.98
N LYS A 57 5.29 -7.31 5.40
CA LYS A 57 4.86 -6.86 4.07
C LYS A 57 4.67 -5.34 4.03
N PHE A 58 4.03 -4.76 5.04
CA PHE A 58 3.88 -3.31 5.16
C PHE A 58 5.23 -2.58 5.11
N VAL A 59 6.19 -3.00 5.92
CA VAL A 59 7.52 -2.35 6.00
C VAL A 59 8.25 -2.43 4.67
N LYS A 60 8.31 -3.64 4.08
CA LYS A 60 8.92 -3.85 2.75
C LYS A 60 8.31 -2.95 1.70
N PHE A 61 6.98 -2.88 1.72
CA PHE A 61 6.26 -2.12 0.73
C PHE A 61 6.49 -0.62 0.90
N PHE A 62 6.36 -0.12 2.13
CA PHE A 62 6.62 1.27 2.47
C PHE A 62 8.03 1.68 2.04
N GLU A 63 9.06 0.90 2.35
CA GLU A 63 10.44 1.21 2.00
C GLU A 63 10.66 1.29 0.48
N LYS A 64 10.08 0.36 -0.26
CA LYS A 64 10.15 0.34 -1.73
C LYS A 64 9.48 1.57 -2.34
N LEU A 65 8.29 1.94 -1.84
CA LEU A 65 7.57 3.13 -2.29
C LEU A 65 8.29 4.42 -1.90
N ARG A 66 8.81 4.50 -0.67
CA ARG A 66 9.58 5.63 -0.17
C ARG A 66 10.81 5.88 -1.04
N THR A 67 11.61 4.84 -1.28
CA THR A 67 12.87 4.92 -2.06
C THR A 67 12.61 5.41 -3.49
N LYS A 68 11.57 4.90 -4.15
CA LYS A 68 11.25 5.30 -5.53
C LYS A 68 10.67 6.72 -5.65
N ASN A 69 10.02 7.22 -4.60
CA ASN A 69 9.33 8.50 -4.62
C ASN A 69 10.03 9.59 -3.79
N GLN A 70 11.25 9.34 -3.31
CA GLN A 70 11.96 10.22 -2.38
C GLN A 70 12.21 11.64 -2.90
N TYR A 71 12.24 11.83 -4.22
CA TYR A 71 12.48 13.13 -4.86
C TYR A 71 11.22 13.80 -5.41
N ASP A 72 10.04 13.18 -5.28
CA ASP A 72 8.78 13.70 -5.83
C ASP A 72 7.74 13.90 -4.72
N SER A 73 7.66 15.14 -4.22
CA SER A 73 6.77 15.52 -3.11
C SER A 73 5.28 15.31 -3.42
N THR A 74 4.88 15.36 -4.69
CA THR A 74 3.49 15.13 -5.10
C THR A 74 3.14 13.64 -5.08
N LYS A 75 4.07 12.78 -5.50
CA LYS A 75 3.95 11.32 -5.35
C LYS A 75 4.04 10.89 -3.90
N TYR A 76 4.80 11.62 -3.09
CA TYR A 76 4.99 11.36 -1.68
C TYR A 76 3.68 11.39 -0.87
N ARG A 77 2.80 12.37 -1.13
CA ARG A 77 1.47 12.40 -0.50
C ARG A 77 0.60 11.23 -0.95
N LYS A 78 0.60 10.92 -2.24
CA LYS A 78 -0.28 9.91 -2.84
C LYS A 78 0.03 8.49 -2.34
N TYR A 79 1.30 8.11 -2.18
CA TYR A 79 1.59 6.78 -1.67
C TYR A 79 1.19 6.59 -0.21
N ARG A 80 1.17 7.65 0.62
CA ARG A 80 0.72 7.51 2.02
C ARG A 80 -0.76 7.19 2.12
N GLU A 81 -1.59 7.85 1.30
CA GLU A 81 -3.02 7.50 1.22
C GLU A 81 -3.19 6.07 0.73
N TYR A 82 -2.42 5.70 -0.29
CA TYR A 82 -2.37 4.34 -0.80
C TYR A 82 -1.98 3.32 0.28
N MET A 83 -0.97 3.61 1.10
CA MET A 83 -0.52 2.71 2.18
C MET A 83 -1.62 2.52 3.24
N ASN A 84 -2.35 3.57 3.62
CA ASN A 84 -3.46 3.44 4.56
C ASN A 84 -4.60 2.60 3.97
N TYR A 85 -4.92 2.80 2.69
CA TYR A 85 -5.86 1.94 1.96
C TYR A 85 -5.38 0.49 1.90
N TRP A 86 -4.12 0.25 1.55
CA TRP A 86 -3.56 -1.09 1.41
C TRP A 86 -3.62 -1.86 2.74
N VAL A 87 -3.26 -1.23 3.87
CA VAL A 87 -3.40 -1.86 5.20
C VAL A 87 -4.86 -2.20 5.48
N ALA A 88 -5.78 -1.26 5.22
CA ALA A 88 -7.20 -1.43 5.45
C ALA A 88 -7.79 -2.57 4.59
N TYR A 89 -7.36 -2.69 3.33
CA TYR A 89 -7.73 -3.76 2.43
C TYR A 89 -7.19 -5.11 2.94
N LYS A 90 -5.89 -5.19 3.26
CA LYS A 90 -5.26 -6.43 3.71
C LYS A 90 -5.83 -6.96 5.01
N LEU A 91 -6.12 -6.10 5.98
CA LEU A 91 -6.77 -6.51 7.21
C LEU A 91 -8.14 -7.16 6.93
N ARG A 92 -8.96 -6.58 6.05
CA ARG A 92 -10.27 -7.13 5.67
C ARG A 92 -10.20 -8.46 4.92
N VAL A 93 -9.19 -8.66 4.07
CA VAL A 93 -9.06 -9.91 3.29
C VAL A 93 -8.16 -10.97 3.95
N SER A 94 -7.48 -10.64 5.06
CA SER A 94 -6.54 -11.54 5.74
C SER A 94 -7.19 -12.67 6.53
N GLY A 95 -8.49 -12.58 6.79
CA GLY A 95 -9.20 -13.49 7.70
C GLY A 95 -8.84 -13.30 9.18
N LEU A 96 -8.09 -12.24 9.52
CA LEU A 96 -7.82 -11.86 10.91
C LEU A 96 -9.11 -11.32 11.58
N PRO A 97 -9.31 -11.58 12.88
CA PRO A 97 -10.42 -10.98 13.62
C PRO A 97 -10.38 -9.45 13.59
N ASP A 98 -11.54 -8.82 13.38
CA ASP A 98 -11.65 -7.35 13.34
C ASP A 98 -11.16 -6.66 14.61
N SER A 99 -11.20 -7.36 15.76
CA SER A 99 -10.66 -6.89 17.03
C SER A 99 -9.15 -6.65 17.03
N LEU A 100 -8.43 -7.21 16.05
CA LEU A 100 -6.99 -6.98 15.87
C LEU A 100 -6.69 -5.75 15.02
N ASN A 101 -7.67 -5.20 14.29
CA ASN A 101 -7.46 -4.03 13.43
C ASN A 101 -6.90 -2.83 14.21
N PRO A 102 -7.48 -2.40 15.35
CA PRO A 102 -6.94 -1.29 16.11
C PRO A 102 -5.51 -1.53 16.60
N LYS A 103 -5.21 -2.76 17.05
CA LYS A 103 -3.88 -3.17 17.51
C LYS A 103 -2.84 -3.10 16.39
N PHE A 104 -3.23 -3.45 15.16
CA PHE A 104 -2.35 -3.34 13.98
C PHE A 104 -1.97 -1.89 13.72
N TYR A 105 -2.95 -0.99 13.69
CA TYR A 105 -2.68 0.44 13.50
C TYR A 105 -1.87 1.04 14.64
N GLU A 106 -2.10 0.61 15.87
CA GLU A 106 -1.31 1.04 17.03
C GLU A 106 0.15 0.61 16.92
N LEU A 107 0.42 -0.65 16.56
CA LEU A 107 1.79 -1.13 16.32
C LEU A 107 2.51 -0.25 15.29
N LEU A 108 1.88 -0.02 14.14
CA LEU A 108 2.45 0.81 13.08
C LEU A 108 2.74 2.24 13.56
N LYS A 109 1.84 2.84 14.34
CA LYS A 109 1.96 4.19 14.89
C LYS A 109 3.01 4.31 15.98
N ASN A 110 3.26 3.25 16.74
CA ASN A 110 4.26 3.28 17.80
C ASN A 110 5.66 3.05 17.21
N ASN A 111 5.76 2.23 16.17
CA ASN A 111 7.05 1.79 15.63
C ASN A 111 7.48 2.55 14.37
N TYR A 112 6.71 3.54 13.87
CA TYR A 112 7.01 4.21 12.60
C TYR A 112 8.44 4.76 12.50
N ARG A 113 9.06 5.16 13.61
CA ARG A 113 10.43 5.71 13.63
C ARG A 113 11.48 4.71 13.19
N GLU A 114 11.22 3.41 13.36
CA GLU A 114 12.14 2.32 13.00
C GLU A 114 12.31 2.16 11.48
N CYS A 115 11.32 2.55 10.67
CA CYS A 115 11.41 2.55 9.19
C CYS A 115 11.36 3.95 8.58
N ALA A 116 10.87 4.95 9.31
CA ALA A 116 10.73 6.33 8.88
C ALA A 116 11.34 7.31 9.89
N PRO A 117 12.66 7.27 10.14
CA PRO A 117 13.31 8.07 11.18
C PRO A 117 13.15 9.59 10.95
N GLY A 118 13.02 10.02 9.69
CA GLY A 118 12.72 11.42 9.33
C GLY A 118 11.26 11.85 9.58
N GLY A 119 10.44 11.04 10.25
CA GLY A 119 9.05 11.37 10.56
C GLY A 119 8.08 11.24 9.39
N ALA A 120 8.47 10.55 8.32
CA ALA A 120 7.66 10.40 7.10
C ALA A 120 6.23 9.90 7.34
N LEU A 121 6.07 9.08 8.37
CA LEU A 121 4.84 8.44 8.80
C LEU A 121 4.21 9.06 10.06
N TYR A 122 4.85 10.06 10.67
CA TYR A 122 4.35 10.69 11.89
C TYR A 122 2.96 11.30 11.69
N ASN A 123 1.98 10.85 12.46
CA ASN A 123 0.56 11.23 12.33
C ASN A 123 -0.03 11.01 10.92
N LYS A 124 0.52 10.07 10.14
CA LYS A 124 0.04 9.71 8.79
C LYS A 124 -0.54 8.32 8.66
N ILE A 125 -0.51 7.53 9.73
CA ILE A 125 -1.08 6.18 9.79
C ILE A 125 -2.43 6.27 10.49
N TYR A 126 -3.51 5.83 9.84
CA TYR A 126 -4.86 5.95 10.37
C TYR A 126 -5.78 4.84 9.84
N GLN A 127 -6.78 4.48 10.64
CA GLN A 127 -7.80 3.53 10.26
C GLN A 127 -8.86 4.20 9.40
N ILE A 128 -9.15 3.62 8.24
CA ILE A 128 -10.18 4.11 7.32
C ILE A 128 -11.54 3.56 7.78
N GLN A 129 -12.48 4.47 8.02
CA GLN A 129 -13.89 4.13 8.32
C GLN A 129 -14.53 3.38 7.15
N ASP A 130 -15.42 2.43 7.42
CA ASP A 130 -15.96 1.51 6.41
C ASP A 130 -16.62 2.21 5.23
N LYS A 131 -17.41 3.27 5.47
CA LYS A 131 -18.01 4.07 4.40
C LYS A 131 -16.96 4.66 3.45
N ASN A 132 -15.87 5.18 4.01
CA ASN A 132 -14.78 5.76 3.22
C ASN A 132 -13.97 4.65 2.52
N PHE A 133 -13.79 3.51 3.19
CA PHE A 133 -13.11 2.36 2.60
C PHE A 133 -13.84 1.85 1.36
N ASN A 134 -15.15 1.63 1.43
CA ASN A 134 -15.93 1.12 0.28
C ASN A 134 -15.83 2.05 -0.93
N ASN A 135 -15.90 3.37 -0.71
CA ASN A 135 -15.72 4.35 -1.78
C ASN A 135 -14.32 4.28 -2.38
N MET A 136 -13.29 4.17 -1.53
CA MET A 136 -11.91 4.01 -2.00
C MET A 136 -11.73 2.70 -2.76
N ASP A 137 -12.20 1.58 -2.23
CA ASP A 137 -12.08 0.24 -2.81
C ASP A 137 -12.70 0.18 -4.22
N ILE A 138 -13.89 0.73 -4.42
CA ILE A 138 -14.51 0.87 -5.74
C ILE A 138 -13.59 1.65 -6.70
N ILE A 139 -13.08 2.80 -6.25
CA ILE A 139 -12.17 3.63 -7.05
C ILE A 139 -10.91 2.84 -7.41
N PHE A 140 -10.32 2.13 -6.45
CA PHE A 140 -9.14 1.29 -6.63
C PHE A 140 -9.39 0.17 -7.66
N ILE A 141 -10.52 -0.53 -7.57
CA ILE A 141 -10.92 -1.59 -8.51
C ILE A 141 -11.08 -1.02 -9.92
N LEU A 142 -11.80 0.10 -10.07
CA LEU A 142 -12.00 0.75 -11.36
C LEU A 142 -10.66 1.16 -11.99
N TYR A 143 -9.73 1.69 -11.19
CA TYR A 143 -8.39 2.04 -11.67
C TYR A 143 -7.55 0.83 -12.06
N ARG A 144 -7.67 -0.30 -11.35
CA ARG A 144 -7.00 -1.54 -11.71
C ARG A 144 -7.48 -2.02 -13.08
N ILE A 145 -8.79 -2.12 -13.27
CA ILE A 145 -9.42 -2.53 -14.54
C ILE A 145 -8.97 -1.61 -15.68
N TYR A 146 -9.01 -0.29 -15.47
CA TYR A 146 -8.53 0.68 -16.46
C TYR A 146 -7.05 0.45 -16.83
N SER A 147 -6.20 0.24 -15.83
CA SER A 147 -4.75 0.03 -16.01
C SER A 147 -4.43 -1.24 -16.79
N GLU A 148 -5.17 -2.32 -16.52
CA GLU A 148 -5.08 -3.61 -17.21
C GLU A 148 -5.55 -3.50 -18.67
N LEU A 149 -6.71 -2.88 -18.90
CA LEU A 149 -7.23 -2.62 -20.25
C LEU A 149 -6.25 -1.78 -21.08
N LYS A 150 -5.66 -0.75 -20.49
CA LYS A 150 -4.64 0.07 -21.13
C LYS A 150 -3.38 -0.72 -21.46
N ALA A 151 -2.90 -1.57 -20.55
CA ALA A 151 -1.74 -2.43 -20.80
C ALA A 151 -1.97 -3.36 -21.99
N ASN A 152 -3.15 -3.99 -22.02
CA ASN A 152 -3.55 -4.88 -23.09
C ASN A 152 -3.66 -4.14 -24.42
N TYR A 153 -4.27 -2.94 -24.43
CA TYR A 153 -4.34 -2.10 -25.61
C TYR A 153 -2.95 -1.72 -26.14
N ASP A 154 -2.04 -1.27 -25.28
CA ASP A 154 -0.67 -0.92 -25.65
C ASP A 154 0.07 -2.14 -26.26
N SER A 155 -0.13 -3.35 -25.71
CA SER A 155 0.47 -4.60 -26.23
C SER A 155 -0.09 -5.03 -27.58
N VAL A 156 -1.38 -4.78 -27.84
CA VAL A 156 -2.05 -5.08 -29.12
C VAL A 156 -1.61 -4.07 -30.18
N CYS A 157 -1.48 -2.79 -29.83
CA CYS A 157 -0.98 -1.77 -30.74
C CYS A 157 0.49 -1.96 -31.10
N GLN A 158 1.35 -2.39 -30.18
CA GLN A 158 2.75 -2.70 -30.51
C GLN A 158 2.85 -3.79 -31.58
N LYS A 159 2.03 -4.84 -31.48
CA LYS A 159 1.96 -5.92 -32.48
C LYS A 159 1.35 -5.53 -33.82
N PHE A 160 0.69 -4.37 -33.92
CA PHE A 160 0.11 -3.89 -35.18
C PHE A 160 1.18 -3.24 -36.08
N TYR A 161 2.31 -2.84 -35.52
CA TYR A 161 3.43 -2.23 -36.24
C TYR A 161 4.58 -3.22 -36.54
N ASP A 162 4.44 -4.48 -36.13
CA ASP A 162 5.34 -5.60 -36.48
C ASP A 162 4.79 -6.37 -37.69
#